data_AF-A0A6V1R5I6-F1
#
_entry.id   AF-A0A6V1R5I6-F1
#
_cell.length_a   1.000
_cell.length_b   1.000
_cell.length_c   1.000
_cell.angle_alpha   90.00
_cell.angle_beta   90.00
_cell.angle_gamma   90.00
#
_symmetry.space_group_name_H-M   'P 1'
#
loop_
_entity.id
_entity.type
_entity.pdbx_description
1 polymer ?
#
loop_
_entity_poly.entity_id
_entity_poly.type
_entity_poly.pdbx_seq_one_letter_code
_entity_poly.pdbx_strand_id
1 'polypeptide(L)'
;MEKFAEEEEKDEMGEDSEAEDDDSKPGPFGNVDDESEDDDDEEGLFDKEGGPEIPGGKAKDLKFSDFFGAMEKKLEEEEEGEGQSTHQRHKEKIAEQIDELEQEALAEKPWIMKGETGAADRPENSLLEAHLDVERAFRAAPRLTEETTAALEDVIKKRILEDAFDDVVPRTAPKVDGGRAELPEVSTEKSKAGLGELYEKEYLKQVMGVEDEDPNKAEKEEMAKIFKKLCYKLDSLSNFHFTPKPVIPDLQVKVNVPAIALEEVLPAAVSAADALAPEEVHAKAKGRKGVLQAREEMEQEERKRARAGKKAARRKDRQRKEADKRLVAKLNPGMGNPYEKEKILESLKSKNVVEGKNLQSSSGDPDGSSDFKTSAKFFAKLQEQTSKEFANAADSHKNRGESMGNKRRKKGSKSASLKL
;
A
#
# COMPACT_ATOMS: atom_id res chain seq x y z
N MET A 1 22.55 50.25 -19.28
CA MET A 1 23.60 49.23 -19.46
C MET A 1 24.11 48.92 -18.06
N GLU A 2 23.30 48.17 -17.29
CA GLU A 2 23.38 46.69 -17.09
C GLU A 2 24.30 46.42 -15.87
N LYS A 3 23.78 46.24 -14.65
CA LYS A 3 23.04 45.10 -14.03
C LYS A 3 23.79 43.76 -14.13
N PHE A 4 24.26 43.25 -12.99
CA PHE A 4 24.39 41.82 -12.58
C PHE A 4 24.84 41.85 -11.10
N ALA A 5 24.01 41.67 -10.07
CA ALA A 5 23.23 40.50 -9.61
C ALA A 5 24.10 39.38 -9.01
N GLU A 6 24.25 39.39 -7.68
CA GLU A 6 24.41 38.17 -6.88
C GLU A 6 23.93 38.46 -5.45
N GLU A 7 22.82 37.81 -5.09
CA GLU A 7 22.08 37.93 -3.84
C GLU A 7 22.36 36.65 -3.03
N GLU A 8 22.97 36.81 -1.86
CA GLU A 8 23.22 35.72 -0.90
C GLU A 8 21.91 35.35 -0.20
N GLU A 9 21.41 34.14 -0.44
CA GLU A 9 20.34 33.53 0.34
C GLU A 9 20.93 32.77 1.52
N LYS A 10 20.52 33.18 2.71
CA LYS A 10 20.99 32.76 4.02
C LYS A 10 19.82 32.06 4.70
N ASP A 11 19.81 30.73 4.71
CA ASP A 11 18.84 29.96 5.47
C ASP A 11 19.48 29.16 6.61
N GLU A 12 19.02 29.55 7.79
CA GLU A 12 19.36 29.16 9.14
C GLU A 12 18.47 27.96 9.52
N MET A 13 19.05 26.76 9.66
CA MET A 13 18.32 25.59 10.15
C MET A 13 18.15 25.68 11.67
N GLY A 14 16.92 26.00 12.08
CA GLY A 14 16.41 25.86 13.44
C GLY A 14 16.09 24.41 13.80
N GLU A 15 16.85 23.95 14.80
CA GLU A 15 16.48 23.14 15.97
C GLU A 15 15.31 22.13 15.92
N ASP A 16 15.73 20.90 16.16
CA ASP A 16 15.03 19.67 16.54
C ASP A 16 14.23 19.87 17.84
N SER A 17 12.95 19.49 17.86
CA SER A 17 12.20 19.29 19.10
C SER A 17 11.60 17.89 19.13
N GLU A 18 12.00 17.19 20.18
CA GLU A 18 11.66 15.83 20.57
C GLU A 18 10.15 15.66 20.75
N ALA A 19 9.62 14.50 20.34
CA ALA A 19 8.30 14.04 20.77
C ALA A 19 8.42 12.59 21.25
N GLU A 20 8.16 12.43 22.54
CA GLU A 20 8.04 11.17 23.25
C GLU A 20 6.79 10.38 22.82
N ASP A 21 6.93 9.05 22.85
CA ASP A 21 5.83 8.09 22.82
C ASP A 21 4.97 8.23 24.08
N ASP A 22 3.66 8.44 23.91
CA ASP A 22 2.66 8.22 24.98
C ASP A 22 1.60 7.21 24.51
N ASP A 23 1.64 6.06 25.16
CA ASP A 23 0.67 4.97 25.11
C ASP A 23 -0.63 5.41 25.81
N SER A 24 -1.73 5.56 25.06
CA SER A 24 -3.06 5.61 25.66
C SER A 24 -4.10 4.86 24.84
N LYS A 25 -4.41 3.64 25.29
CA LYS A 25 -5.66 2.94 24.98
C LYS A 25 -6.85 3.71 25.55
N PRO A 26 -8.01 3.66 24.88
CA PRO A 26 -9.23 3.35 25.60
C PRO A 26 -10.08 2.24 24.94
N GLY A 27 -10.73 1.48 25.82
CA GLY A 27 -11.72 0.44 25.50
C GLY A 27 -13.15 0.96 25.39
N PRO A 28 -14.16 0.06 25.37
CA PRO A 28 -15.22 0.06 24.37
C PRO A 28 -16.57 0.51 24.93
N PHE A 29 -17.27 1.41 24.24
CA PHE A 29 -18.69 1.70 24.51
C PHE A 29 -19.47 2.06 23.25
N GLY A 30 -20.49 1.23 22.97
CA GLY A 30 -21.82 1.66 22.53
C GLY A 30 -21.99 2.18 21.10
N ASN A 31 -22.22 1.28 20.15
CA ASN A 31 -22.99 1.61 18.94
C ASN A 31 -24.44 1.16 19.16
N VAL A 32 -25.33 2.15 19.23
CA VAL A 32 -26.75 2.04 18.86
C VAL A 32 -26.82 2.45 17.39
N ASP A 33 -27.70 1.78 16.65
CA ASP A 33 -28.19 2.01 15.29
C ASP A 33 -28.00 3.40 14.66
N ASP A 34 -27.76 3.44 13.34
CA ASP A 34 -28.76 3.98 12.40
C ASP A 34 -28.51 3.52 10.95
N GLU A 35 -29.60 3.33 10.22
CA GLU A 35 -29.78 2.80 8.86
C GLU A 35 -29.38 3.85 7.78
N SER A 36 -29.54 3.78 6.45
CA SER A 36 -30.27 2.95 5.47
C SER A 36 -29.84 3.41 4.05
N GLU A 37 -30.07 2.58 3.04
CA GLU A 37 -30.38 2.83 1.61
C GLU A 37 -30.44 1.40 1.01
N ASP A 38 -31.44 0.94 0.28
CA ASP A 38 -32.66 1.52 -0.30
C ASP A 38 -33.50 0.32 -0.84
N ASP A 39 -34.69 0.63 -1.37
CA ASP A 39 -35.51 -0.12 -2.34
C ASP A 39 -36.75 -0.91 -1.85
N ASP A 40 -37.89 -0.32 -2.23
CA ASP A 40 -39.06 -0.90 -2.91
C ASP A 40 -40.04 -1.81 -2.14
N ASP A 41 -41.27 -1.31 -1.93
CA ASP A 41 -42.45 -1.74 -2.70
C ASP A 41 -43.80 -1.33 -2.03
N GLU A 42 -44.70 -0.83 -2.88
CA GLU A 42 -46.17 -0.94 -2.93
C GLU A 42 -47.11 -0.77 -1.69
N GLU A 43 -48.16 0.01 -1.97
CA GLU A 43 -49.58 -0.17 -1.60
C GLU A 43 -50.06 0.16 -0.17
N GLY A 44 -50.85 1.25 -0.09
CA GLY A 44 -52.18 1.16 0.51
C GLY A 44 -52.39 1.75 1.91
N LEU A 45 -53.47 2.54 1.99
CA LEU A 45 -54.38 2.72 3.13
C LEU A 45 -54.28 4.03 3.93
N PHE A 46 -55.42 4.69 3.90
CA PHE A 46 -55.89 5.89 4.58
C PHE A 46 -55.83 5.76 6.12
N ASP A 47 -55.17 6.67 6.83
CA ASP A 47 -55.75 7.34 8.02
C ASP A 47 -54.90 8.54 8.51
N LYS A 48 -55.49 9.73 8.40
CA LYS A 48 -55.69 10.78 9.41
C LYS A 48 -54.64 11.03 10.54
N GLU A 49 -54.37 12.34 10.69
CA GLU A 49 -54.01 13.12 11.91
C GLU A 49 -52.53 13.47 12.17
N GLY A 50 -52.31 14.77 12.45
CA GLY A 50 -51.16 15.27 13.23
C GLY A 50 -50.26 16.29 12.51
N GLY A 51 -50.53 17.59 12.69
CA GLY A 51 -49.80 18.71 12.06
C GLY A 51 -48.38 19.00 12.60
N PRO A 52 -47.68 20.01 12.03
CA PRO A 52 -46.29 20.35 12.36
C PRO A 52 -46.16 21.36 13.52
N GLU A 53 -45.19 21.15 14.42
CA GLU A 53 -44.72 22.17 15.38
C GLU A 53 -43.44 22.88 14.89
N ILE A 54 -43.46 24.21 15.02
CA ILE A 54 -42.47 25.22 14.63
C ILE A 54 -41.60 25.59 15.85
N PRO A 55 -40.32 25.97 15.68
CA PRO A 55 -39.43 26.30 16.79
C PRO A 55 -39.74 27.63 17.49
N GLY A 56 -39.71 27.60 18.83
CA GLY A 56 -38.99 28.59 19.64
C GLY A 56 -39.36 30.07 19.54
N GLY A 57 -40.65 30.41 19.54
CA GLY A 57 -41.14 31.77 19.80
C GLY A 57 -42.18 31.73 20.91
N LYS A 58 -42.04 32.58 21.94
CA LYS A 58 -42.89 32.60 23.15
C LYS A 58 -44.38 32.44 22.81
N ALA A 59 -44.95 31.27 23.13
CA ALA A 59 -46.37 31.00 22.97
C ALA A 59 -47.18 31.91 23.91
N LYS A 60 -47.96 32.83 23.31
CA LYS A 60 -49.10 33.43 23.99
C LYS A 60 -50.24 32.42 23.85
N ASP A 61 -50.85 32.04 24.96
CA ASP A 61 -52.06 31.22 24.99
C ASP A 61 -53.15 31.87 24.13
N LEU A 62 -53.29 31.43 22.88
CA LEU A 62 -54.43 31.78 22.03
C LEU A 62 -55.61 30.94 22.52
N LYS A 63 -56.54 31.60 23.20
CA LYS A 63 -57.74 30.97 23.73
C LYS A 63 -58.68 30.62 22.57
N PHE A 64 -59.41 29.52 22.69
CA PHE A 64 -60.45 29.07 21.76
C PHE A 64 -61.48 30.19 21.42
N SER A 65 -61.65 31.16 22.32
CA SER A 65 -62.46 32.37 22.12
C SER A 65 -61.95 33.32 21.04
N ASP A 66 -60.65 33.32 20.74
CA ASP A 66 -60.06 34.30 19.82
C ASP A 66 -60.15 33.82 18.37
N PHE A 67 -60.22 32.50 18.14
CA PHE A 67 -60.45 31.91 16.81
C PHE A 67 -61.94 31.93 16.43
N PHE A 68 -62.83 31.52 17.34
CA PHE A 68 -64.28 31.63 17.12
C PHE A 68 -64.77 33.07 17.19
N GLY A 69 -64.22 33.91 18.07
CA GLY A 69 -64.55 35.34 18.13
C GLY A 69 -64.07 36.11 16.91
N ALA A 70 -62.97 35.72 16.27
CA ALA A 70 -62.55 36.32 15.00
C ALA A 70 -63.42 35.87 13.81
N MET A 71 -63.92 34.63 13.82
CA MET A 71 -64.85 34.12 12.81
C MET A 71 -66.27 34.65 13.01
N GLU A 72 -66.73 34.76 14.26
CA GLU A 72 -68.00 35.38 14.66
C GLU A 72 -67.98 36.86 14.34
N LYS A 73 -66.87 37.58 14.56
CA LYS A 73 -66.75 38.97 14.17
C LYS A 73 -66.66 39.18 12.65
N LYS A 74 -66.07 38.24 11.90
CA LYS A 74 -66.12 38.23 10.42
C LYS A 74 -67.50 37.86 9.88
N LEU A 75 -68.23 36.97 10.57
CA LEU A 75 -69.62 36.63 10.27
C LEU A 75 -70.55 37.79 10.62
N GLU A 76 -70.30 38.52 11.71
CA GLU A 76 -71.03 39.71 12.14
C GLU A 76 -70.81 40.88 11.16
N GLU A 77 -69.58 41.04 10.62
CA GLU A 77 -69.30 42.02 9.56
C GLU A 77 -69.92 41.62 8.19
N GLU A 78 -70.20 40.33 7.95
CA GLU A 78 -70.99 39.84 6.80
C GLU A 78 -72.50 39.67 7.11
N GLU A 79 -72.93 39.87 8.35
CA GLU A 79 -74.33 39.65 8.80
C GLU A 79 -75.26 40.82 8.48
N GLU A 80 -74.77 41.91 7.91
CA GLU A 80 -75.61 42.99 7.36
C GLU A 80 -76.20 42.63 5.97
N GLY A 81 -76.43 41.34 5.71
CA GLY A 81 -77.09 40.80 4.52
C GLY A 81 -78.37 40.03 4.86
N GLU A 82 -79.50 40.58 4.41
CA GLU A 82 -80.89 40.22 4.72
C GLU A 82 -81.25 38.71 4.70
N GLY A 83 -81.70 38.14 5.83
CA GLY A 83 -82.78 37.14 5.90
C GLY A 83 -82.58 35.67 5.44
N GLN A 84 -81.38 35.18 5.11
CA GLN A 84 -81.19 33.82 4.55
C GLN A 84 -80.76 32.73 5.57
N SER A 85 -81.18 31.47 5.34
CA SER A 85 -80.82 30.29 6.16
C SER A 85 -79.36 29.88 6.01
N THR A 86 -78.76 29.27 7.04
CA THR A 86 -77.35 28.79 7.04
C THR A 86 -77.03 27.86 5.86
N HIS A 87 -77.96 26.97 5.50
CA HIS A 87 -77.81 26.07 4.36
C HIS A 87 -77.91 26.80 3.00
N GLN A 88 -78.71 27.88 2.96
CA GLN A 88 -78.86 28.73 1.77
C GLN A 88 -77.57 29.48 1.49
N ARG A 89 -76.97 30.11 2.50
CA ARG A 89 -75.67 30.80 2.39
C ARG A 89 -74.55 29.84 1.98
N HIS A 90 -74.56 28.60 2.47
CA HIS A 90 -73.58 27.60 2.06
C HIS A 90 -73.77 27.16 0.61
N LYS A 91 -75.01 27.00 0.14
CA LYS A 91 -75.32 26.71 -1.27
C LYS A 91 -74.90 27.85 -2.19
N GLU A 92 -75.09 29.10 -1.77
CA GLU A 92 -74.65 30.27 -2.52
C GLU A 92 -73.12 30.32 -2.60
N LYS A 93 -72.39 30.08 -1.51
CA LYS A 93 -70.91 29.97 -1.55
C LYS A 93 -70.42 28.82 -2.44
N ILE A 94 -71.10 27.68 -2.43
CA ILE A 94 -70.77 26.57 -3.33
C ILE A 94 -71.09 26.94 -4.79
N ALA A 95 -72.21 27.62 -5.04
CA ALA A 95 -72.56 28.07 -6.38
C ALA A 95 -71.53 29.09 -6.90
N GLU A 96 -71.10 30.04 -6.07
CA GLU A 96 -70.02 30.98 -6.39
C GLU A 96 -68.71 30.25 -6.70
N GLN A 97 -68.33 29.25 -5.90
CA GLN A 97 -67.14 28.43 -6.16
C GLN A 97 -67.27 27.60 -7.46
N ILE A 98 -68.46 27.08 -7.76
CA ILE A 98 -68.71 26.37 -9.02
C ILE A 98 -68.57 27.34 -10.19
N ASP A 99 -69.15 28.54 -10.10
CA ASP A 99 -69.06 29.55 -11.14
C ASP A 99 -67.60 30.00 -11.36
N GLU A 100 -66.80 30.14 -10.29
CA GLU A 100 -65.36 30.43 -10.38
C GLU A 100 -64.59 29.30 -11.09
N LEU A 101 -64.86 28.05 -10.73
CA LEU A 101 -64.21 26.87 -11.33
C LEU A 101 -64.62 26.66 -12.78
N GLU A 102 -65.89 26.93 -13.13
CA GLU A 102 -66.38 26.89 -14.51
C GLU A 102 -65.71 27.99 -15.36
N GLN A 103 -65.52 29.19 -14.81
CA GLN A 103 -64.78 30.26 -15.48
C GLN A 103 -63.31 29.91 -15.68
N GLU A 104 -62.65 29.36 -14.66
CA GLU A 104 -61.25 28.91 -14.77
C GLU A 104 -61.10 27.80 -15.82
N ALA A 105 -62.05 26.87 -15.89
CA ALA A 105 -62.05 25.78 -16.87
C ALA A 105 -62.27 26.29 -18.32
N LEU A 106 -63.03 27.37 -18.49
CA LEU A 106 -63.26 28.02 -19.79
C LEU A 106 -62.09 28.96 -20.19
N ALA A 107 -61.35 29.48 -19.21
CA ALA A 107 -60.22 30.37 -19.44
C ALA A 107 -59.02 29.66 -20.08
N GLU A 108 -58.10 30.44 -20.65
CA GLU A 108 -56.88 29.87 -21.20
C GLU A 108 -55.95 29.35 -20.10
N LYS A 109 -55.49 28.11 -20.27
CA LYS A 109 -54.53 27.51 -19.34
C LYS A 109 -53.23 28.32 -19.27
N PRO A 110 -52.58 28.40 -18.10
CA PRO A 110 -51.28 29.04 -17.96
C PRO A 110 -50.23 28.34 -18.84
N TRP A 111 -49.22 29.08 -19.26
CA TRP A 111 -48.20 28.62 -20.21
C TRP A 111 -47.44 27.36 -19.76
N ILE A 112 -47.32 27.13 -18.44
CA ILE A 112 -46.70 25.94 -17.84
C ILE A 112 -47.51 24.67 -18.14
N MET A 113 -48.84 24.80 -18.25
CA MET A 113 -49.77 23.71 -18.55
C MET A 113 -50.00 23.52 -20.05
N LYS A 114 -49.40 24.38 -20.88
CA LYS A 114 -49.40 24.28 -22.35
C LYS A 114 -48.09 23.61 -22.79
N GLY A 115 -48.20 22.57 -23.63
CA GLY A 115 -47.04 21.96 -24.28
C GLY A 115 -46.49 22.85 -25.41
N GLU A 116 -45.22 22.67 -25.74
CA GLU A 116 -44.57 23.34 -26.88
C GLU A 116 -44.65 24.88 -26.87
N THR A 117 -44.72 25.48 -25.67
CA THR A 117 -44.76 26.93 -25.49
C THR A 117 -43.45 27.59 -25.94
N GLY A 118 -43.54 28.51 -26.91
CA GLY A 118 -42.41 29.31 -27.38
C GLY A 118 -42.02 30.45 -26.43
N ALA A 119 -40.90 31.13 -26.70
CA ALA A 119 -40.45 32.25 -25.85
C ALA A 119 -41.40 33.47 -25.87
N ALA A 120 -42.19 33.64 -26.95
CA ALA A 120 -43.13 34.75 -27.10
C ALA A 120 -44.49 34.51 -26.42
N ASP A 121 -44.87 33.25 -26.21
CA ASP A 121 -46.18 32.86 -25.67
C ASP A 121 -46.21 32.89 -24.13
N ARG A 122 -45.07 33.16 -23.50
CA ARG A 122 -44.90 33.27 -22.05
C ARG A 122 -44.40 34.67 -21.66
N PRO A 123 -44.73 35.15 -20.45
CA PRO A 123 -44.19 36.40 -19.94
C PRO A 123 -42.66 36.39 -19.83
N GLU A 124 -42.04 37.56 -19.97
CA GLU A 124 -40.60 37.72 -19.82
C GLU A 124 -40.13 37.24 -18.43
N ASN A 125 -38.98 36.55 -18.38
CA ASN A 125 -38.38 35.99 -17.16
C ASN A 125 -39.22 34.98 -16.37
N SER A 126 -40.38 34.53 -16.87
CA SER A 126 -41.23 33.56 -16.16
C SER A 126 -40.55 32.18 -15.95
N LEU A 127 -39.53 31.85 -16.75
CA LEU A 127 -38.74 30.63 -16.56
C LEU A 127 -37.98 30.57 -15.22
N LEU A 128 -37.63 31.74 -14.66
CA LEU A 128 -36.90 31.79 -13.39
C LEU A 128 -37.81 31.46 -12.19
N GLU A 129 -39.12 31.62 -12.36
CA GLU A 129 -40.13 31.34 -11.33
C GLU A 129 -40.63 29.88 -11.41
N ALA A 130 -40.65 29.30 -12.60
CA ALA A 130 -41.09 27.92 -12.80
C ALA A 130 -39.99 26.90 -12.45
N HIS A 131 -40.29 25.96 -11.56
CA HIS A 131 -39.45 24.80 -11.27
C HIS A 131 -39.66 23.72 -12.34
N LEU A 132 -38.74 23.63 -13.30
CA LEU A 132 -38.77 22.66 -14.40
C LEU A 132 -37.58 21.72 -14.28
N ASP A 133 -37.84 20.42 -14.38
CA ASP A 133 -36.80 19.41 -14.41
C ASP A 133 -36.33 19.21 -15.86
N VAL A 134 -35.05 19.50 -16.11
CA VAL A 134 -34.43 19.35 -17.42
C VAL A 134 -33.21 18.46 -17.30
N GLU A 135 -33.17 17.41 -18.10
CA GLU A 135 -32.00 16.54 -18.19
C GLU A 135 -30.79 17.28 -18.78
N ARG A 136 -29.63 17.10 -18.17
CA ARG A 136 -28.36 17.65 -18.67
C ARG A 136 -27.52 16.55 -19.30
N ALA A 137 -27.03 16.80 -20.51
CA ALA A 137 -26.26 15.82 -21.29
C ALA A 137 -24.88 15.46 -20.69
N PHE A 138 -24.32 16.30 -19.82
CA PHE A 138 -22.98 16.10 -19.26
C PHE A 138 -22.95 16.33 -17.76
N ARG A 139 -22.11 15.54 -17.08
CA ARG A 139 -21.76 15.78 -15.69
C ARG A 139 -20.94 17.06 -15.60
N ALA A 140 -21.37 18.00 -14.76
CA ALA A 140 -20.61 19.21 -14.50
C ALA A 140 -19.27 18.86 -13.83
N ALA A 141 -18.24 19.65 -14.13
CA ALA A 141 -16.95 19.51 -13.46
C ALA A 141 -17.14 19.65 -11.94
N PRO A 142 -16.56 18.75 -11.12
CA PRO A 142 -16.67 18.85 -9.67
C PRO A 142 -16.01 20.15 -9.20
N ARG A 143 -16.65 20.81 -8.24
CA ARG A 143 -16.08 22.00 -7.60
C ARG A 143 -15.07 21.56 -6.55
N LEU A 144 -13.92 22.22 -6.50
CA LEU A 144 -12.90 21.96 -5.48
C LEU A 144 -13.39 22.57 -4.16
N THR A 145 -13.87 21.71 -3.26
CA THR A 145 -14.27 22.08 -1.90
C THR A 145 -13.19 21.66 -0.90
N GLU A 146 -13.17 22.28 0.28
CA GLU A 146 -12.19 21.98 1.34
C GLU A 146 -12.22 20.50 1.76
N GLU A 147 -13.40 19.90 1.78
CA GLU A 147 -13.59 18.47 2.06
C GLU A 147 -12.91 17.58 1.01
N THR A 148 -13.04 17.91 -0.28
CA THR A 148 -12.39 17.15 -1.35
C THR A 148 -10.87 17.28 -1.30
N THR A 149 -10.36 18.43 -0.89
CA THR A 149 -8.92 18.63 -0.70
C THR A 149 -8.40 17.90 0.53
N ALA A 150 -9.13 17.90 1.65
CA ALA A 150 -8.76 17.16 2.85
C ALA A 150 -8.71 15.64 2.58
N ALA A 151 -9.72 15.10 1.87
CA ALA A 151 -9.73 13.70 1.47
C ALA A 151 -8.54 13.34 0.55
N LEU A 152 -8.17 14.23 -0.38
CA LEU A 152 -7.00 14.06 -1.24
C LEU A 152 -5.70 14.07 -0.44
N GLU A 153 -5.55 15.00 0.51
CA GLU A 153 -4.39 15.07 1.39
C GLU A 153 -4.24 13.81 2.24
N ASP A 154 -5.33 13.25 2.75
CA ASP A 154 -5.28 12.02 3.53
C ASP A 154 -4.81 10.83 2.69
N VAL A 155 -5.20 10.77 1.42
CA VAL A 155 -4.67 9.77 0.47
C VAL A 155 -3.17 9.98 0.23
N ILE A 156 -2.73 11.24 0.06
CA ILE A 156 -1.32 11.56 -0.15
C ILE A 156 -0.50 11.20 1.09
N LYS A 157 -0.96 11.58 2.29
CA LYS A 157 -0.33 11.25 3.58
C LYS A 157 -0.19 9.74 3.74
N LYS A 158 -1.27 8.98 3.46
CA LYS A 158 -1.23 7.50 3.47
C LYS A 158 -0.21 6.94 2.50
N ARG A 159 -0.15 7.43 1.25
CA ARG A 159 0.83 6.95 0.26
C ARG A 159 2.27 7.27 0.61
N ILE A 160 2.54 8.42 1.23
CA ILE A 160 3.86 8.78 1.72
C ILE A 160 4.25 7.88 2.90
N LEU A 161 3.32 7.63 3.82
CA LEU A 161 3.53 6.76 4.98
C LEU A 161 3.77 5.30 4.56
N GLU A 162 3.00 4.82 3.58
CA GLU A 162 3.15 3.50 2.96
C GLU A 162 4.29 3.45 1.93
N ASP A 163 4.89 4.60 1.63
CA ASP A 163 6.07 4.71 0.79
C ASP A 163 5.83 4.15 -0.64
N ALA A 164 4.56 4.30 -1.09
CA ALA A 164 3.94 3.67 -2.26
C ALA A 164 3.80 4.66 -3.43
N PHE A 165 4.94 4.98 -4.06
CA PHE A 165 5.03 5.90 -5.19
C PHE A 165 4.98 5.17 -6.55
N ASP A 166 4.24 5.71 -7.50
CA ASP A 166 4.17 5.21 -8.89
C ASP A 166 5.24 5.83 -9.80
N ASP A 167 6.41 6.17 -9.25
CA ASP A 167 7.52 6.76 -10.00
C ASP A 167 8.12 5.76 -11.01
N VAL A 168 8.51 6.29 -12.18
CA VAL A 168 9.23 5.52 -13.19
C VAL A 168 10.59 5.12 -12.65
N VAL A 169 10.80 3.82 -12.45
CA VAL A 169 12.10 3.28 -12.03
C VAL A 169 13.12 3.49 -13.16
N PRO A 170 14.29 4.10 -12.89
CA PRO A 170 15.32 4.24 -13.90
C PRO A 170 15.71 2.85 -14.40
N ARG A 171 15.67 2.67 -15.73
CA ARG A 171 16.15 1.43 -16.34
C ARG A 171 17.63 1.29 -15.99
N THR A 172 17.96 0.28 -15.18
CA THR A 172 19.36 -0.14 -15.03
C THR A 172 19.86 -0.47 -16.43
N ALA A 173 21.11 -0.07 -16.75
CA ALA A 173 21.74 -0.53 -17.99
C ALA A 173 21.54 -2.04 -18.09
N PRO A 174 21.19 -2.59 -19.28
CA PRO A 174 20.88 -3.99 -19.42
C PRO A 174 22.00 -4.77 -18.75
N LYS A 175 21.66 -5.38 -17.60
CA LYS A 175 22.57 -6.28 -16.93
C LYS A 175 22.64 -7.43 -17.92
N VAL A 176 23.72 -7.47 -18.72
CA VAL A 176 24.14 -8.71 -19.36
C VAL A 176 24.11 -9.69 -18.22
N ASP A 177 23.16 -10.63 -18.26
CA ASP A 177 22.83 -11.48 -17.14
C ASP A 177 24.12 -12.16 -16.68
N GLY A 178 24.75 -11.55 -15.66
CA GLY A 178 25.85 -12.16 -14.93
C GLY A 178 25.19 -13.31 -14.21
N GLY A 179 25.28 -14.46 -14.85
CA GLY A 179 24.48 -15.65 -14.66
C GLY A 179 23.87 -15.75 -13.27
N ARG A 180 22.54 -15.65 -13.20
CA ARG A 180 21.85 -16.56 -12.31
C ARG A 180 22.19 -17.93 -12.87
N ALA A 181 23.21 -18.59 -12.30
CA ALA A 181 23.50 -19.97 -12.61
C ALA A 181 22.20 -20.71 -12.34
N GLU A 182 21.48 -21.05 -13.41
CA GLU A 182 20.37 -21.95 -13.34
C GLU A 182 20.92 -23.19 -12.64
N LEU A 183 20.24 -23.60 -11.56
CA LEU A 183 20.70 -24.73 -10.77
C LEU A 183 20.93 -25.89 -11.75
N PRO A 184 22.12 -26.51 -11.75
CA PRO A 184 22.44 -27.53 -12.74
C PRO A 184 21.37 -28.61 -12.69
N GLU A 185 20.74 -28.89 -13.83
CA GLU A 185 19.76 -29.97 -13.92
C GLU A 185 20.47 -31.29 -13.58
N VAL A 186 20.07 -31.91 -12.47
CA VAL A 186 20.67 -33.18 -12.04
C VAL A 186 20.14 -34.28 -12.95
N SER A 187 21.02 -34.90 -13.73
CA SER A 187 20.66 -36.03 -14.58
C SER A 187 20.16 -37.21 -13.74
N THR A 188 19.03 -37.79 -14.11
CA THR A 188 18.45 -38.98 -13.45
C THR A 188 19.03 -40.30 -13.95
N GLU A 189 19.91 -40.24 -14.95
CA GLU A 189 20.63 -41.39 -15.48
C GLU A 189 21.78 -41.81 -14.55
N LYS A 190 22.15 -43.10 -14.60
CA LYS A 190 23.29 -43.62 -13.84
C LYS A 190 24.58 -42.94 -14.32
N SER A 191 25.44 -42.57 -13.39
CA SER A 191 26.71 -41.91 -13.71
C SER A 191 27.58 -42.82 -14.59
N LYS A 192 28.11 -42.25 -15.68
CA LYS A 192 29.06 -42.95 -16.58
C LYS A 192 30.46 -43.06 -15.98
N ALA A 193 30.79 -42.19 -15.01
CA ALA A 193 32.06 -42.17 -14.29
C ALA A 193 31.95 -42.91 -12.94
N GLY A 194 33.04 -43.54 -12.53
CA GLY A 194 33.18 -44.18 -11.21
C GLY A 194 33.46 -43.18 -10.09
N LEU A 195 33.24 -43.59 -8.84
CA LEU A 195 33.44 -42.71 -7.66
C LEU A 195 34.88 -42.15 -7.58
N GLY A 196 35.89 -42.97 -7.89
CA GLY A 196 37.29 -42.54 -7.89
C GLY A 196 37.60 -41.44 -8.91
N GLU A 197 37.03 -41.52 -10.11
CA GLU A 197 37.20 -40.51 -11.16
C GLU A 197 36.50 -39.19 -10.81
N LEU A 198 35.36 -39.25 -10.11
CA LEU A 198 34.68 -38.06 -9.61
C LEU A 198 35.53 -37.33 -8.57
N TYR A 199 36.15 -38.08 -7.66
CA TYR A 199 37.07 -37.50 -6.67
C TYR A 199 38.32 -36.90 -7.32
N GLU A 200 38.90 -37.56 -8.34
CA GLU A 200 40.03 -37.01 -9.08
C GLU A 200 39.67 -35.70 -9.78
N LYS A 201 38.51 -35.66 -10.46
CA LYS A 201 38.00 -34.45 -11.13
C LYS A 201 37.70 -33.33 -10.13
N GLU A 202 37.08 -33.63 -9.00
CA GLU A 202 36.82 -32.65 -7.95
C GLU A 202 38.12 -32.14 -7.33
N TYR A 203 39.10 -33.00 -7.11
CA TYR A 203 40.41 -32.61 -6.59
C TYR A 203 41.14 -31.69 -7.57
N LEU A 204 41.15 -32.04 -8.86
CA LEU A 204 41.71 -31.18 -9.91
C LEU A 204 40.95 -29.85 -10.00
N LYS A 205 39.63 -29.84 -9.84
CA LYS A 205 38.83 -28.61 -9.77
C LYS A 205 39.19 -27.75 -8.56
N GLN A 206 39.38 -28.33 -7.38
CA GLN A 206 39.75 -27.61 -6.17
C GLN A 206 41.18 -27.08 -6.20
N VAL A 207 42.13 -27.84 -6.76
CA VAL A 207 43.55 -27.49 -6.78
C VAL A 207 43.93 -26.62 -7.98
N MET A 208 43.37 -26.90 -9.17
CA MET A 208 43.70 -26.22 -10.42
C MET A 208 42.64 -25.21 -10.86
N GLY A 209 41.50 -25.12 -10.15
CA GLY A 209 40.41 -24.19 -10.49
C GLY A 209 39.74 -24.47 -11.83
N VAL A 210 39.89 -25.69 -12.37
CA VAL A 210 39.30 -26.06 -13.66
C VAL A 210 37.81 -26.31 -13.44
N GLU A 211 36.99 -25.38 -13.89
CA GLU A 211 35.54 -25.52 -13.91
C GLU A 211 35.12 -26.56 -14.95
N ASP A 212 34.06 -27.33 -14.67
CA ASP A 212 33.52 -28.28 -15.64
C ASP A 212 33.07 -27.49 -16.87
N GLU A 213 33.65 -27.79 -18.03
CA GLU A 213 33.23 -27.14 -19.27
C GLU A 213 31.78 -27.52 -19.54
N ASP A 214 30.92 -26.51 -19.73
CA ASP A 214 29.60 -26.71 -20.32
C ASP A 214 29.78 -27.64 -21.53
N PRO A 215 29.06 -28.77 -21.63
CA PRO A 215 29.18 -29.68 -22.77
C PRO A 215 28.86 -28.95 -24.10
N ASN A 216 28.11 -27.85 -24.01
CA ASN A 216 27.70 -27.02 -25.14
C ASN A 216 28.64 -25.82 -25.39
N LYS A 217 29.76 -25.68 -24.67
CA LYS A 217 30.69 -24.55 -24.86
C LYS A 217 31.26 -24.54 -26.28
N ALA A 218 31.67 -25.70 -26.78
CA ALA A 218 32.15 -25.85 -28.15
C ALA A 218 31.09 -25.45 -29.18
N GLU A 219 29.84 -25.90 -28.99
CA GLU A 219 28.72 -25.53 -29.87
C GLU A 219 28.41 -24.02 -29.79
N LYS A 220 28.39 -23.42 -28.59
CA LYS A 220 28.22 -21.98 -28.39
C LYS A 220 29.31 -21.17 -29.11
N GLU A 221 30.56 -21.63 -29.07
CA GLU A 221 31.68 -21.01 -29.77
C GLU A 221 31.54 -21.12 -31.29
N GLU A 222 31.10 -22.27 -31.80
CA GLU A 222 30.82 -22.47 -33.23
C GLU A 222 29.67 -21.58 -33.71
N MET A 223 28.56 -21.54 -32.97
CA MET A 223 27.43 -20.65 -33.24
C MET A 223 27.87 -19.19 -33.23
N ALA A 224 28.71 -18.77 -32.27
CA ALA A 224 29.26 -17.41 -32.22
C ALA A 224 30.13 -17.09 -33.44
N LYS A 225 30.94 -18.06 -33.93
CA LYS A 225 31.72 -17.90 -35.17
C LYS A 225 30.82 -17.75 -36.39
N ILE A 226 29.77 -18.57 -36.50
CA ILE A 226 28.80 -18.49 -37.61
C ILE A 226 28.03 -17.17 -37.57
N PHE A 227 27.58 -16.76 -36.39
CA PHE A 227 26.88 -15.50 -36.18
C PHE A 227 27.74 -14.28 -36.57
N LYS A 228 29.01 -14.24 -36.15
CA LYS A 228 29.96 -13.19 -36.57
C LYS A 228 30.11 -13.13 -38.10
N LYS A 229 30.22 -14.28 -38.77
CA LYS A 229 30.30 -14.37 -40.24
C LYS A 229 29.01 -13.90 -40.91
N LEU A 230 27.85 -14.27 -40.36
CA LEU A 230 26.53 -13.85 -40.86
C LEU A 230 26.38 -12.32 -40.75
N CYS A 231 26.64 -11.74 -39.56
CA CYS A 231 26.58 -10.30 -39.36
C CYS A 231 27.49 -9.56 -40.35
N TYR A 232 28.73 -10.01 -40.55
CA TYR A 232 29.63 -9.37 -41.52
C TYR A 232 29.07 -9.38 -42.95
N LYS A 233 28.43 -10.48 -43.36
CA LYS A 233 27.76 -10.57 -44.68
C LYS A 233 26.53 -9.67 -44.78
N LEU A 234 25.73 -9.57 -43.72
CA LEU A 234 24.56 -8.69 -43.70
C LEU A 234 24.95 -7.21 -43.66
N ASP A 235 25.96 -6.87 -42.86
CA ASP A 235 26.50 -5.51 -42.73
C ASP A 235 27.12 -5.04 -44.06
N SER A 236 27.82 -5.94 -44.78
CA SER A 236 28.34 -5.62 -46.13
C SER A 236 27.23 -5.51 -47.18
N LEU A 237 26.18 -6.33 -47.09
CA LEU A 237 25.02 -6.24 -47.99
C LEU A 237 24.23 -4.93 -47.79
N SER A 238 24.19 -4.41 -46.56
CA SER A 238 23.53 -3.14 -46.21
C SER A 238 24.42 -1.90 -46.45
N ASN A 239 25.57 -2.05 -47.13
CA ASN A 239 26.56 -0.97 -47.33
C ASN A 239 27.00 -0.33 -46.00
N PHE A 240 27.10 -1.14 -44.94
CA PHE A 240 27.45 -0.73 -43.58
C PHE A 240 26.50 0.32 -42.95
N HIS A 241 25.25 0.41 -43.41
CA HIS A 241 24.19 1.18 -42.76
C HIS A 241 23.40 0.31 -41.77
N PHE A 242 24.01 -0.03 -40.63
CA PHE A 242 23.41 -0.87 -39.60
C PHE A 242 23.51 -0.22 -38.22
N THR A 243 22.66 -0.65 -37.29
CA THR A 243 22.74 -0.23 -35.89
C THR A 243 23.97 -0.87 -35.25
N PRO A 244 24.88 -0.09 -34.63
CA PRO A 244 26.09 -0.64 -34.04
C PRO A 244 25.75 -1.70 -32.99
N LYS A 245 26.66 -2.66 -32.82
CA LYS A 245 26.50 -3.75 -31.84
C LYS A 245 26.37 -3.18 -30.43
N PRO A 246 25.57 -3.81 -29.55
CA PRO A 246 25.46 -3.37 -28.17
C PRO A 246 26.84 -3.41 -27.49
N VAL A 247 27.08 -2.47 -26.57
CA VAL A 247 28.34 -2.39 -25.83
C VAL A 247 28.41 -3.56 -24.86
N ILE A 248 29.27 -4.53 -25.16
CA ILE A 248 29.63 -5.62 -24.25
C ILE A 248 30.87 -5.15 -23.48
N PRO A 249 30.87 -5.21 -22.13
CA PRO A 249 32.04 -4.84 -21.36
C PRO A 249 33.16 -5.86 -21.59
N ASP A 250 34.10 -5.51 -22.47
CA ASP A 250 35.28 -6.33 -22.77
C ASP A 250 36.42 -5.98 -21.80
N LEU A 251 36.91 -6.98 -21.06
CA LEU A 251 38.05 -6.82 -20.17
C LEU A 251 39.36 -6.98 -20.96
N GLN A 252 40.06 -5.87 -21.18
CA GLN A 252 41.37 -5.87 -21.84
C GLN A 252 42.49 -5.74 -20.80
N VAL A 253 43.31 -6.78 -20.64
CA VAL A 253 44.50 -6.75 -19.79
C VAL A 253 45.68 -6.19 -20.60
N LYS A 254 46.11 -4.97 -20.28
CA LYS A 254 47.31 -4.36 -20.88
C LYS A 254 48.54 -4.71 -20.03
N VAL A 255 49.61 -5.14 -20.69
CA VAL A 255 50.89 -5.44 -20.04
C VAL A 255 51.76 -4.18 -20.02
N ASN A 256 52.60 -4.01 -18.99
CA ASN A 256 53.56 -2.90 -18.94
C ASN A 256 54.70 -3.14 -19.93
N VAL A 257 54.59 -2.50 -21.08
CA VAL A 257 55.54 -2.57 -22.20
C VAL A 257 55.85 -1.13 -22.62
N PRO A 258 57.10 -0.80 -23.01
CA PRO A 258 57.39 0.50 -23.60
C PRO A 258 56.52 0.77 -24.83
N ALA A 259 56.06 2.01 -25.01
CA ALA A 259 55.20 2.39 -26.13
C ALA A 259 55.81 2.01 -27.50
N ILE A 260 57.14 2.06 -27.60
CA ILE A 260 57.91 1.68 -28.79
C ILE A 260 57.60 0.27 -29.28
N ALA A 261 57.34 -0.69 -28.38
CA ALA A 261 57.04 -2.07 -28.79
C ALA A 261 55.60 -2.25 -29.32
N LEU A 262 54.72 -1.28 -29.08
CA LEU A 262 53.37 -1.23 -29.63
C LEU A 262 53.32 -0.46 -30.96
N GLU A 263 54.31 0.39 -31.22
CA GLU A 263 54.42 1.17 -32.45
C GLU A 263 54.88 0.31 -33.64
N GLU A 264 54.55 0.77 -34.84
CA GLU A 264 55.04 0.17 -36.08
C GLU A 264 56.55 0.40 -36.23
N VAL A 265 57.24 -0.52 -36.92
CA VAL A 265 58.70 -0.45 -37.12
C VAL A 265 59.02 0.66 -38.14
N LEU A 266 59.08 1.89 -37.67
CA LEU A 266 59.51 3.06 -38.44
C LEU A 266 60.87 3.57 -37.91
N PRO A 267 61.78 4.07 -38.76
CA PRO A 267 63.11 4.53 -38.33
C PRO A 267 63.13 5.73 -37.38
N ALA A 268 62.02 6.47 -37.24
CA ALA A 268 61.90 7.58 -36.31
C ALA A 268 60.97 7.17 -35.15
N ALA A 269 61.55 6.85 -33.99
CA ALA A 269 60.78 6.60 -32.77
C ALA A 269 60.29 7.92 -32.18
N VAL A 270 59.01 8.01 -31.85
CA VAL A 270 58.35 9.28 -31.46
C VAL A 270 58.05 9.35 -29.96
N SER A 271 58.13 8.23 -29.22
CA SER A 271 57.79 8.21 -27.78
C SER A 271 58.74 7.37 -26.91
N ALA A 272 59.07 7.89 -25.73
CA ALA A 272 59.83 7.20 -24.68
C ALA A 272 58.97 6.80 -23.47
N ALA A 273 57.65 6.92 -23.57
CA ALA A 273 56.71 6.60 -22.49
C ALA A 273 56.41 5.09 -22.42
N ASP A 274 56.01 4.62 -21.23
CA ASP A 274 55.50 3.26 -21.01
C ASP A 274 53.98 3.19 -21.24
N ALA A 275 53.46 1.99 -21.51
CA ALA A 275 52.04 1.78 -21.80
C ALA A 275 51.10 1.96 -20.58
N LEU A 276 51.60 1.76 -19.36
CA LEU A 276 50.81 1.93 -18.13
C LEU A 276 51.03 3.32 -17.52
N ALA A 277 49.96 3.88 -16.96
CA ALA A 277 50.06 5.14 -16.23
C ALA A 277 50.76 4.93 -14.87
N PRO A 278 51.47 5.94 -14.32
CA PRO A 278 52.05 5.84 -12.99
C PRO A 278 51.02 5.52 -11.87
N GLU A 279 49.76 5.93 -12.02
CA GLU A 279 48.66 5.57 -11.08
C GLU A 279 48.26 4.09 -11.17
N GLU A 280 48.45 3.44 -12.32
CA GLU A 280 48.17 2.01 -12.53
C GLU A 280 49.31 1.13 -12.02
N VAL A 281 50.55 1.58 -12.19
CA VAL A 281 51.74 0.92 -11.60
C VAL A 281 51.75 1.07 -10.08
N HIS A 282 51.41 2.27 -9.58
CA HIS A 282 51.31 2.54 -8.15
C HIS A 282 50.11 3.44 -7.84
N ALA A 283 49.02 2.81 -7.43
CA ALA A 283 47.82 3.52 -6.98
C ALA A 283 48.11 4.28 -5.68
N LYS A 284 48.27 5.61 -5.77
CA LYS A 284 48.20 6.48 -4.59
C LYS A 284 46.74 6.65 -4.20
N ALA A 285 46.42 6.42 -2.93
CA ALA A 285 45.08 6.71 -2.44
C ALA A 285 44.78 8.21 -2.60
N LYS A 286 43.64 8.57 -3.21
CA LYS A 286 43.27 9.98 -3.44
C LYS A 286 42.80 10.64 -2.12
N GLY A 287 43.10 11.93 -1.96
CA GLY A 287 42.70 12.75 -0.81
C GLY A 287 43.47 12.45 0.49
N ARG A 288 42.83 12.66 1.66
CA ARG A 288 43.45 12.45 3.00
C ARG A 288 44.00 11.03 3.23
N LYS A 289 43.62 10.04 2.43
CA LYS A 289 44.16 8.67 2.49
C LYS A 289 45.53 8.54 1.82
N GLY A 290 45.90 9.47 0.94
CA GLY A 290 47.19 9.49 0.25
C GLY A 290 48.31 10.10 1.10
N VAL A 291 47.95 10.88 2.12
CA VAL A 291 48.89 11.35 3.13
C VAL A 291 48.95 10.27 4.22
N LEU A 292 50.08 9.59 4.32
CA LEU A 292 50.34 8.61 5.36
C LEU A 292 50.57 9.36 6.69
N GLN A 293 49.49 9.70 7.38
CA GLN A 293 49.55 10.22 8.75
C GLN A 293 49.23 9.11 9.73
N ALA A 294 50.10 8.91 10.72
CA ALA A 294 49.80 7.99 11.80
C ALA A 294 48.70 8.58 12.70
N ARG A 295 47.96 7.70 13.40
CA ARG A 295 46.92 8.19 14.34
C ARG A 295 47.52 9.06 15.44
N GLU A 296 48.74 8.74 15.87
CA GLU A 296 49.47 9.42 16.94
C GLU A 296 49.83 10.86 16.56
N GLU A 297 50.13 11.11 15.29
CA GLU A 297 50.48 12.42 14.74
C GLU A 297 49.25 13.31 14.48
N MET A 298 48.05 12.74 14.42
CA MET A 298 46.83 13.52 14.19
C MET A 298 46.35 14.23 15.45
N GLU A 299 46.02 15.51 15.30
CA GLU A 299 45.37 16.31 16.33
C GLU A 299 43.98 15.78 16.70
N GLN A 300 43.48 16.17 17.87
CA GLN A 300 42.18 15.71 18.36
C GLN A 300 41.02 16.14 17.44
N GLU A 301 41.07 17.34 16.87
CA GLU A 301 40.06 17.84 15.93
C GLU A 301 40.08 17.06 14.61
N GLU A 302 41.27 16.78 14.08
CA GLU A 302 41.44 15.98 12.88
C GLU A 302 40.92 14.55 13.05
N ARG A 303 41.15 13.94 14.23
CA ARG A 303 40.58 12.65 14.61
C ARG A 303 39.06 12.68 14.66
N LYS A 304 38.45 13.72 15.24
CA LYS A 304 36.98 13.90 15.26
C LYS A 304 36.43 14.03 13.83
N ARG A 305 37.04 14.87 12.99
CA ARG A 305 36.66 15.05 11.58
C ARG A 305 36.78 13.75 10.78
N ALA A 306 37.84 12.97 10.98
CA ALA A 306 38.03 11.69 10.31
C ALA A 306 36.98 10.64 10.75
N ARG A 307 36.61 10.60 12.04
CA ARG A 307 35.53 9.74 12.54
C ARG A 307 34.18 10.14 11.97
N ALA A 308 33.87 11.44 11.93
CA ALA A 308 32.65 11.97 11.33
C ALA A 308 32.55 11.61 9.84
N GLY A 309 33.63 11.81 9.08
CA GLY A 309 33.70 11.42 7.67
C GLY A 309 33.50 9.92 7.45
N LYS A 310 34.10 9.07 8.30
CA LYS A 310 33.89 7.60 8.24
C LYS A 310 32.46 7.21 8.61
N LYS A 311 31.84 7.87 9.59
CA LYS A 311 30.43 7.67 9.98
C LYS A 311 29.49 8.08 8.85
N ALA A 312 29.74 9.23 8.22
CA ALA A 312 28.96 9.72 7.08
C ALA A 312 29.07 8.78 5.87
N ALA A 313 30.28 8.32 5.53
CA ALA A 313 30.49 7.37 4.44
C ALA A 313 29.76 6.03 4.70
N ARG A 314 29.82 5.52 5.93
CA ARG A 314 29.07 4.30 6.34
C ARG A 314 27.56 4.50 6.31
N ARG A 315 27.06 5.66 6.73
CA ARG A 315 25.63 6.00 6.66
C ARG A 315 25.17 6.02 5.20
N LYS A 316 25.94 6.63 4.30
CA LYS A 316 25.64 6.67 2.86
C LYS A 316 25.66 5.28 2.22
N ASP A 317 26.64 4.44 2.57
CA ASP A 317 26.71 3.06 2.08
C ASP A 317 25.52 2.21 2.59
N ARG A 318 25.15 2.37 3.86
CA ARG A 318 23.98 1.68 4.44
C ARG A 318 22.68 2.13 3.77
N GLN A 319 22.48 3.43 3.59
CA GLN A 319 21.32 3.99 2.89
C GLN A 319 21.22 3.50 1.44
N ARG A 320 22.34 3.42 0.71
CA ARG A 320 22.37 2.84 -0.63
C ARG A 320 21.94 1.38 -0.63
N LYS A 321 22.51 0.56 0.27
CA LYS A 321 22.13 -0.85 0.40
C LYS A 321 20.66 -1.04 0.81
N GLU A 322 20.14 -0.21 1.71
CA GLU A 322 18.73 -0.23 2.12
C GLU A 322 17.81 0.19 0.95
N ALA A 323 18.17 1.22 0.19
CA ALA A 323 17.44 1.62 -1.02
C ALA A 323 17.45 0.53 -2.09
N ASP A 324 18.60 -0.10 -2.34
CA ASP A 324 18.72 -1.22 -3.27
C ASP A 324 17.85 -2.41 -2.83
N LYS A 325 17.89 -2.76 -1.54
CA LYS A 325 17.04 -3.81 -0.97
C LYS A 325 15.55 -3.49 -1.11
N ARG A 326 15.15 -2.24 -0.87
CA ARG A 326 13.77 -1.78 -1.00
C ARG A 326 13.30 -1.81 -2.46
N LEU A 327 14.15 -1.40 -3.39
CA LEU A 327 13.88 -1.51 -4.82
C LEU A 327 13.66 -2.97 -5.25
N VAL A 328 14.53 -3.87 -4.80
CA VAL A 328 14.42 -5.31 -5.12
C VAL A 328 13.18 -5.94 -4.50
N ALA A 329 12.79 -5.55 -3.29
CA ALA A 329 11.54 -6.00 -2.66
C ALA A 329 10.30 -5.52 -3.41
N LYS A 330 10.31 -4.29 -3.94
CA LYS A 330 9.23 -3.75 -4.77
C LYS A 330 9.12 -4.47 -6.12
N LEU A 331 10.26 -4.79 -6.74
CA LEU A 331 10.29 -5.47 -8.04
C LEU A 331 9.89 -6.96 -7.94
N ASN A 332 10.24 -7.65 -6.86
CA ASN A 332 9.95 -9.07 -6.66
C ASN A 332 9.36 -9.33 -5.26
N PRO A 333 8.06 -9.10 -5.04
CA PRO A 333 7.45 -9.33 -3.74
C PRO A 333 7.43 -10.83 -3.35
N GLY A 334 7.79 -11.13 -2.10
CA GLY A 334 7.73 -12.46 -1.50
C GLY A 334 9.02 -13.29 -1.61
N MET A 335 8.89 -14.62 -1.51
CA MET A 335 10.02 -15.58 -1.54
C MET A 335 10.79 -15.58 -2.88
N GLY A 336 10.50 -14.70 -3.84
CA GLY A 336 11.35 -14.44 -5.01
C GLY A 336 12.55 -13.54 -4.68
N ASN A 337 12.46 -12.71 -3.64
CA ASN A 337 13.50 -11.75 -3.25
C ASN A 337 14.63 -12.44 -2.45
N PRO A 338 15.90 -12.37 -2.89
CA PRO A 338 17.02 -12.95 -2.15
C PRO A 338 17.15 -12.36 -0.73
N TYR A 339 16.83 -11.08 -0.54
CA TYR A 339 16.96 -10.42 0.77
C TYR A 339 15.88 -10.85 1.78
N GLU A 340 14.67 -11.16 1.32
CA GLU A 340 13.62 -11.71 2.19
C GLU A 340 13.94 -13.15 2.59
N LYS A 341 14.47 -13.96 1.67
CA LYS A 341 14.98 -15.31 1.99
C LYS A 341 16.08 -15.25 3.04
N GLU A 342 17.07 -14.38 2.86
CA GLU A 342 18.15 -14.20 3.82
C GLU A 342 17.62 -13.76 5.19
N LYS A 343 16.67 -12.81 5.23
CA LYS A 343 16.04 -12.37 6.47
C LYS A 343 15.25 -13.48 7.16
N ILE A 344 14.53 -14.31 6.40
CA ILE A 344 13.81 -15.49 6.92
C ILE A 344 14.82 -16.50 7.46
N LEU A 345 15.88 -16.82 6.72
CA LEU A 345 16.93 -17.74 7.16
C LEU A 345 17.66 -17.23 8.41
N GLU A 346 17.96 -15.93 8.48
CA GLU A 346 18.57 -15.30 9.65
C GLU A 346 17.61 -15.29 10.85
N SER A 347 16.31 -15.11 10.61
CA SER A 347 15.28 -15.26 11.65
C SER A 347 15.14 -16.71 12.15
N LEU A 348 15.33 -17.70 11.28
CA LEU A 348 15.29 -19.12 11.65
C LEU A 348 16.57 -19.55 12.38
N LYS A 349 17.72 -19.02 11.96
CA LYS A 349 19.01 -19.19 12.64
C LYS A 349 19.02 -18.55 14.02
N SER A 350 18.53 -17.31 14.14
CA SER A 350 18.43 -16.61 15.42
C SER A 350 17.38 -17.21 16.35
N LYS A 351 16.35 -17.87 15.81
CA LYS A 351 15.35 -18.63 16.59
C LYS A 351 15.82 -20.04 17.02
N ASN A 352 17.10 -20.39 16.85
CA ASN A 352 17.68 -21.67 17.31
C ASN A 352 16.88 -22.94 16.92
N VAL A 353 16.21 -22.94 15.75
CA VAL A 353 15.46 -24.12 15.30
C VAL A 353 16.39 -25.18 14.65
N VAL A 354 17.60 -24.80 14.27
CA VAL A 354 18.54 -25.70 13.55
C VAL A 354 19.72 -26.17 14.42
N GLU A 355 20.02 -25.50 15.54
CA GLU A 355 21.00 -26.00 16.51
C GLU A 355 20.28 -26.33 17.81
N GLY A 356 20.03 -27.63 18.03
CA GLY A 356 19.43 -28.18 19.25
C GLY A 356 20.29 -27.90 20.48
N LYS A 357 20.17 -26.69 21.02
CA LYS A 357 20.88 -26.23 22.21
C LYS A 357 19.92 -25.47 23.12
N ASN A 358 18.93 -26.19 23.64
CA ASN A 358 18.24 -25.86 24.89
C ASN A 358 17.51 -27.08 25.48
N LEU A 359 18.25 -28.18 25.61
CA LEU A 359 18.01 -29.17 26.64
C LEU A 359 19.24 -29.18 27.55
N GLN A 360 19.38 -28.12 28.33
CA GLN A 360 20.16 -28.22 29.56
C GLN A 360 19.41 -29.19 30.47
N SER A 361 19.99 -30.37 30.57
CA SER A 361 19.85 -31.32 31.65
C SER A 361 19.61 -30.62 32.99
N SER A 362 18.37 -30.63 33.47
CA SER A 362 18.10 -30.67 34.89
C SER A 362 18.54 -32.04 35.39
N SER A 363 19.85 -32.16 35.61
CA SER A 363 20.48 -33.28 36.28
C SER A 363 19.92 -33.39 37.69
N GLY A 364 19.17 -34.46 37.95
CA GLY A 364 18.72 -34.70 39.32
C GLY A 364 17.76 -35.86 39.51
N ASP A 365 17.86 -36.97 38.78
CA ASP A 365 17.25 -38.25 39.21
C ASP A 365 18.03 -39.46 38.63
N PRO A 366 18.39 -40.49 39.43
CA PRO A 366 19.37 -41.52 39.05
C PRO A 366 18.74 -42.84 38.57
N ASP A 367 17.59 -42.82 37.89
CA ASP A 367 17.02 -44.04 37.30
C ASP A 367 16.50 -43.77 35.88
N GLY A 368 17.36 -43.99 34.90
CA GLY A 368 17.08 -43.73 33.49
C GLY A 368 16.28 -44.85 32.85
N SER A 369 14.95 -44.75 32.87
CA SER A 369 14.07 -45.64 32.10
C SER A 369 14.11 -45.31 30.61
N SER A 370 14.47 -46.31 29.82
CA SER A 370 14.58 -46.34 28.37
C SER A 370 13.23 -46.25 27.64
N ASP A 371 12.49 -45.18 27.83
CA ASP A 371 11.06 -45.17 27.48
C ASP A 371 10.74 -44.95 26.00
N PHE A 372 11.76 -44.71 25.16
CA PHE A 372 11.59 -44.60 23.71
C PHE A 372 12.54 -45.50 22.89
N LYS A 373 13.24 -46.44 23.53
CA LYS A 373 14.18 -47.34 22.83
C LYS A 373 13.51 -48.46 22.05
N THR A 374 12.25 -48.78 22.35
CA THR A 374 11.51 -49.86 21.70
C THR A 374 10.20 -49.35 21.11
N SER A 375 9.97 -49.65 19.84
CA SER A 375 8.74 -49.28 19.11
C SER A 375 7.48 -49.71 19.84
N ALA A 376 7.47 -50.86 20.51
CA ALA A 376 6.33 -51.33 21.29
C ALA A 376 5.91 -50.38 22.42
N LYS A 377 6.86 -49.77 23.14
CA LYS A 377 6.58 -48.79 24.21
C LYS A 377 6.13 -47.45 23.64
N PHE A 378 6.69 -47.05 22.50
CA PHE A 378 6.26 -45.86 21.77
C PHE A 378 4.80 -45.98 21.30
N PHE A 379 4.43 -47.10 20.68
CA PHE A 379 3.06 -47.32 20.20
C PHE A 379 2.06 -47.54 21.34
N ALA A 380 2.45 -48.17 22.44
CA ALA A 380 1.60 -48.27 23.64
C ALA A 380 1.30 -46.87 24.22
N LYS A 381 2.30 -45.99 24.29
CA LYS A 381 2.12 -44.61 24.75
C LYS A 381 1.32 -43.75 23.77
N LEU A 382 1.47 -43.98 22.47
CA LEU A 382 0.66 -43.34 21.44
C LEU A 382 -0.81 -43.78 21.54
N GLN A 383 -1.06 -45.08 21.74
CA GLN A 383 -2.41 -45.61 21.97
C GLN A 383 -3.02 -45.03 23.26
N GLU A 384 -2.24 -44.88 24.32
CA GLU A 384 -2.69 -44.27 25.58
C GLU A 384 -2.98 -42.76 25.45
N GLN A 385 -2.22 -42.03 24.62
CA GLN A 385 -2.52 -40.64 24.32
C GLN A 385 -3.80 -40.51 23.49
N THR A 386 -3.97 -41.33 22.46
CA THR A 386 -5.20 -41.32 21.65
C THR A 386 -6.43 -41.68 22.50
N SER A 387 -6.33 -42.67 23.40
CA SER A 387 -7.45 -43.05 24.27
C SER A 387 -7.80 -41.97 25.30
N LYS A 388 -6.81 -41.23 25.81
CA LYS A 388 -7.04 -40.05 26.67
C LYS A 388 -7.71 -38.91 25.92
N GLU A 389 -7.35 -38.66 24.67
CA GLU A 389 -8.04 -37.68 23.82
C GLU A 389 -9.50 -38.09 23.57
N PHE A 390 -9.77 -39.36 23.30
CA PHE A 390 -11.14 -39.86 23.18
C PHE A 390 -11.94 -39.79 24.49
N ALA A 391 -11.32 -40.06 25.64
CA ALA A 391 -11.97 -39.94 26.95
C ALA A 391 -12.31 -38.47 27.28
N ASN A 392 -11.39 -37.55 27.03
CA ASN A 392 -11.62 -36.11 27.22
C ASN A 392 -12.70 -35.57 26.26
N ALA A 393 -12.75 -36.06 25.02
CA ALA A 393 -13.81 -35.74 24.08
C ALA A 393 -15.18 -36.26 24.57
N ALA A 394 -15.25 -37.45 25.18
CA ALA A 394 -16.48 -38.02 25.72
C ALA A 394 -17.00 -37.26 26.97
N ASP A 395 -16.11 -36.83 27.87
CA ASP A 395 -16.49 -36.03 29.05
C ASP A 395 -16.99 -34.63 28.67
N SER A 396 -16.45 -34.03 27.60
CA SER A 396 -16.93 -32.75 27.07
C SER A 396 -18.38 -32.82 26.56
N HIS A 397 -18.82 -34.01 26.13
CA HIS A 397 -20.17 -34.23 25.60
C HIS A 397 -21.22 -34.52 26.69
N LYS A 398 -20.79 -34.96 27.88
CA LYS A 398 -21.66 -35.20 29.06
C LYS A 398 -22.01 -33.92 29.80
N ASN A 399 -21.05 -33.00 29.94
CA ASN A 399 -21.25 -31.72 30.66
C ASN A 399 -22.15 -30.70 29.94
N ARG A 400 -22.49 -30.92 28.66
CA ARG A 400 -23.44 -30.06 27.92
C ARG A 400 -24.92 -30.44 28.13
N GLY A 401 -25.21 -31.59 28.76
CA GLY A 401 -26.58 -32.09 28.95
C GLY A 401 -27.28 -31.68 30.26
N GLU A 402 -26.55 -31.12 31.24
CA GLU A 402 -27.05 -30.98 32.62
C GLU A 402 -27.40 -29.53 33.04
N SER A 403 -27.32 -28.54 32.14
CA SER A 403 -27.48 -27.11 32.49
C SER A 403 -28.86 -26.49 32.18
N MET A 404 -29.90 -27.28 31.88
CA MET A 404 -31.26 -26.77 31.63
C MET A 404 -32.27 -27.39 32.60
N GLY A 405 -32.33 -26.88 33.83
CA GLY A 405 -33.37 -27.27 34.79
C GLY A 405 -33.35 -26.47 36.09
N ASN A 406 -34.44 -25.73 36.33
CA ASN A 406 -34.89 -25.14 37.60
C ASN A 406 -34.22 -23.87 38.16
N LYS A 407 -34.86 -22.73 37.87
CA LYS A 407 -34.79 -21.48 38.65
C LYS A 407 -36.15 -21.22 39.33
N ARG A 408 -36.30 -21.48 40.65
CA ARG A 408 -37.39 -20.91 41.49
C ARG A 408 -36.96 -20.64 42.95
N ARG A 409 -36.87 -19.34 43.24
CA ARG A 409 -37.39 -18.55 44.41
C ARG A 409 -37.13 -18.99 45.88
N LYS A 410 -36.32 -18.16 46.55
CA LYS A 410 -36.64 -17.24 47.69
C LYS A 410 -36.27 -17.62 49.16
N LYS A 411 -35.32 -16.81 49.69
CA LYS A 411 -35.03 -16.29 51.07
C LYS A 411 -34.84 -17.29 52.23
N GLY A 412 -33.84 -17.17 53.12
CA GLY A 412 -32.76 -16.19 53.32
C GLY A 412 -32.02 -16.45 54.63
N SER A 413 -30.76 -15.99 54.77
CA SER A 413 -30.19 -15.28 55.95
C SER A 413 -28.65 -15.16 55.85
N LYS A 414 -28.11 -14.05 56.38
CA LYS A 414 -26.73 -13.48 56.34
C LYS A 414 -25.69 -14.39 57.04
N SER A 415 -24.36 -14.30 56.88
CA SER A 415 -23.46 -13.11 56.90
C SER A 415 -21.97 -13.40 56.55
N ALA A 416 -21.25 -12.32 56.18
CA ALA A 416 -19.79 -12.10 55.98
C ALA A 416 -19.24 -12.41 54.55
N SER A 417 -18.42 -11.60 53.87
CA SER A 417 -17.72 -10.33 54.12
C SER A 417 -17.08 -9.85 52.78
N LEU A 418 -17.16 -8.56 52.44
CA LEU A 418 -16.26 -7.89 51.48
C LEU A 418 -16.47 -6.36 51.58
N LYS A 419 -15.39 -5.58 51.61
CA LYS A 419 -15.35 -4.20 51.07
C LYS A 419 -13.91 -3.77 50.88
N LEU A 420 -13.67 -3.24 49.68
CA LEU A 420 -12.41 -2.88 49.06
C LEU A 420 -11.64 -1.80 49.81
#